data_AF-A0A2G5CET3-F1
#
_entry.id   AF-A0A2G5CET3-F1
#
_cell.length_a   1.000
_cell.length_b   1.000
_cell.length_c   1.000
_cell.angle_alpha   90.00
_cell.angle_beta   90.00
_cell.angle_gamma   90.00
#
_symmetry.space_group_name_H-M   'P 1'
#
loop_
_entity.id
_entity.type
_entity.pdbx_description
1 polymer ?
#
loop_
_entity_poly.entity_id
_entity_poly.type
_entity_poly.pdbx_seq_one_letter_code
_entity_poly.pdbx_strand_id
1 'polypeptide(L)'
;MADMGAGLESVEGIDGIRMTWNAWPRSKVEASKCVIPIATSINLIRSHPELQILPYNPLRCKTQTCNSILNPHCHVDYVAKIWICPFCFQRNHFPQHYYMISESNLPGELYYTTIEYAISSNPPTNNNPTTTIPPPVFLFVLDTCIIEEELDYVRSALKQAIGLLPDNALVGFISFGTQVQVHELGYSDLPKVYIFRGTKDITKEQVLDQLGLSASAQRGAAGYTPKSVANGFNSLPAIHRFLLPASDCEYTLDSVLDELQRDQWPVPPGNRAKRCTGVALNVAAGLLGACMPGTGARIVALVGGPCTEGPGKIVSEDLSEPVRSHKDLEKDAASHFHKAVKFYDNLAKQLVSQGHVLDLFASALDQVGVAEMKVAVERTGGLVVLAESFGHSVFKDSFKRIYENGEQSLGLSFNGTLEINCSKDIKIQGIIGPCTSLEKKGPSCADTVIGQGNTTSWKMCGLDKNTCLTVFFDISPSERSNPPGTSQPQLYLQFVTNYQNTEGQARLRVTTVTRRWVDSAANSEELVEGFDQEAAAVVMARYISLKMEMEEEFDATRWLDRSLIRLCSRFGDYRKDEPTSFTLNPCFSIFPQFMFNLRRSQFVQVISYGHQDQCLFIPPD
;
A
#
# COMPACT_ATOMS: atom_id res chain seq x y z
N MET A 1 5.87 20.91 27.80
CA MET A 1 5.61 19.63 27.11
C MET A 1 5.38 19.82 25.60
N ALA A 2 5.88 20.92 25.01
CA ALA A 2 5.63 21.31 23.61
C ALA A 2 6.94 21.56 22.83
N ASP A 3 8.05 20.94 23.25
CA ASP A 3 9.38 21.19 22.67
C ASP A 3 10.18 19.90 22.39
N MET A 4 9.47 18.78 22.17
CA MET A 4 10.06 17.52 21.69
C MET A 4 9.70 17.22 20.22
N GLY A 5 9.03 18.13 19.52
CA GLY A 5 8.63 17.94 18.12
C GLY A 5 9.73 18.23 17.09
N ALA A 6 10.72 19.05 17.43
CA ALA A 6 11.76 19.49 16.49
C ALA A 6 12.95 18.53 16.36
N GLY A 7 13.00 17.43 17.13
CA GLY A 7 14.09 16.45 17.10
C GLY A 7 13.90 15.30 16.11
N LEU A 8 12.67 15.00 15.71
CA LEU A 8 12.35 13.83 14.87
C LEU A 8 12.65 14.01 13.38
N GLU A 9 12.73 15.24 12.88
CA GLU A 9 13.16 15.50 11.49
C GLU A 9 14.65 15.17 11.24
N SER A 10 15.44 14.87 12.29
CA SER A 10 16.90 14.77 12.19
C SER A 10 17.49 13.36 11.98
N VAL A 11 16.78 12.26 12.28
CA VAL A 11 17.37 10.90 12.28
C VAL A 11 17.23 10.19 10.93
N GLU A 12 16.11 10.40 10.23
CA GLU A 12 15.83 9.75 8.93
C GLU A 12 16.46 10.48 7.74
N GLY A 13 16.94 11.72 7.95
CA GLY A 13 17.55 12.56 6.91
C GLY A 13 16.64 12.76 5.70
N ILE A 14 17.21 12.91 4.51
CA ILE A 14 16.45 12.94 3.25
C ILE A 14 15.96 11.55 2.81
N ASP A 15 16.60 10.48 3.27
CA ASP A 15 16.42 9.11 2.76
C ASP A 15 15.14 8.42 3.25
N GLY A 16 14.56 8.88 4.37
CA GLY A 16 13.31 8.30 4.89
C GLY A 16 13.46 6.85 5.32
N ILE A 17 14.65 6.50 5.85
CA ILE A 17 15.05 5.14 6.19
C ILE A 17 15.43 5.05 7.67
N ARG A 18 14.89 4.05 8.36
CA ARG A 18 15.32 3.59 9.68
C ARG A 18 15.70 2.11 9.61
N MET A 19 16.83 1.73 10.18
CA MET A 19 17.28 0.33 10.20
C MET A 19 17.40 -0.15 11.63
N THR A 20 16.95 -1.37 11.90
CA THR A 20 17.17 -2.08 13.17
C THR A 20 18.64 -2.12 13.58
N TRP A 21 19.53 -2.33 12.60
CA TRP A 21 20.98 -2.32 12.75
C TRP A 21 21.59 -1.48 11.64
N ASN A 22 22.34 -0.42 12.01
CA ASN A 22 23.11 0.44 11.11
C ASN A 22 24.55 -0.06 10.90
N ALA A 23 24.92 -1.17 11.53
CA ALA A 23 26.15 -1.91 11.27
C ALA A 23 25.79 -3.39 11.16
N TRP A 24 26.16 -4.04 10.05
CA TRP A 24 25.67 -5.39 9.75
C TRP A 24 26.77 -6.43 9.98
N PRO A 25 26.47 -7.56 10.65
CA PRO A 25 27.43 -8.64 10.79
C PRO A 25 27.76 -9.24 9.42
N ARG A 26 28.98 -9.74 9.24
CA ARG A 26 29.42 -10.29 7.95
C ARG A 26 28.99 -11.74 7.72
N SER A 27 28.49 -12.44 8.75
CA SER A 27 28.08 -13.84 8.65
C SER A 27 26.64 -14.07 9.10
N LYS A 28 25.98 -15.07 8.49
CA LYS A 28 24.63 -15.51 8.88
C LYS A 28 24.54 -15.96 10.34
N VAL A 29 25.60 -16.60 10.84
CA VAL A 29 25.67 -17.05 12.24
C VAL A 29 25.65 -15.87 13.20
N GLU A 30 26.40 -14.81 12.91
CA GLU A 30 26.41 -13.60 13.73
C GLU A 30 25.10 -12.82 13.62
N ALA A 31 24.52 -12.72 12.42
CA ALA A 31 23.20 -12.15 12.20
C ALA A 31 22.13 -12.83 13.07
N SER A 32 22.17 -14.16 13.17
CA SER A 32 21.24 -14.90 14.03
C SER A 32 21.42 -14.60 15.53
N LYS A 33 22.63 -14.23 15.95
CA LYS A 33 22.93 -13.84 17.34
C LYS A 33 22.47 -12.42 17.67
N CYS A 34 22.15 -11.59 16.67
CA CYS A 34 21.55 -10.27 16.90
C CYS A 34 20.13 -10.36 17.47
N VAL A 35 19.45 -11.50 17.32
CA VAL A 35 18.07 -11.78 17.77
C VAL A 35 17.02 -10.97 17.01
N ILE A 36 17.14 -9.65 16.99
CA ILE A 36 16.30 -8.76 16.19
C ILE A 36 16.73 -8.90 14.72
N PRO A 37 15.80 -9.21 13.79
CA PRO A 37 16.11 -9.34 12.37
C PRO A 37 16.77 -8.10 11.79
N ILE A 38 17.60 -8.28 10.78
CA ILE A 38 18.12 -7.17 9.98
C ILE A 38 16.98 -6.70 9.07
N ALA A 39 16.40 -5.57 9.44
CA ALA A 39 15.28 -4.97 8.73
C ALA A 39 15.43 -3.46 8.57
N THR A 40 14.79 -2.94 7.53
CA THR A 40 14.72 -1.52 7.19
C THR A 40 13.27 -1.08 7.04
N SER A 41 12.86 -0.06 7.76
CA SER A 41 11.62 0.69 7.51
C SER A 41 11.91 1.85 6.55
N ILE A 42 11.08 2.00 5.52
CA ILE A 42 11.29 3.00 4.47
C ILE A 42 9.98 3.72 4.10
N ASN A 43 10.04 5.05 4.07
CA ASN A 43 8.97 5.92 3.56
C ASN A 43 9.25 6.26 2.10
N LEU A 44 8.49 5.67 1.18
CA LEU A 44 8.89 5.60 -0.23
C LEU A 44 8.85 6.95 -0.97
N ILE A 45 7.89 7.80 -0.66
CA ILE A 45 7.64 9.07 -1.37
C ILE A 45 7.47 10.24 -0.39
N ARG A 46 8.16 10.16 0.75
CA ARG A 46 8.14 11.21 1.76
C ARG A 46 8.69 12.52 1.19
N SER A 47 7.93 13.60 1.35
CA SER A 47 8.36 14.94 0.97
C SER A 47 9.56 15.39 1.80
N HIS A 48 10.52 16.09 1.19
CA HIS A 48 11.64 16.70 1.88
C HIS A 48 12.05 18.00 1.16
N PRO A 49 12.41 19.10 1.86
CA PRO A 49 12.72 20.38 1.21
C PRO A 49 13.91 20.32 0.24
N GLU A 50 14.92 19.50 0.55
CA GLU A 50 16.14 19.37 -0.28
C GLU A 50 15.98 18.40 -1.47
N LEU A 51 14.80 17.79 -1.60
CA LEU A 51 14.51 16.72 -2.54
C LEU A 51 14.55 17.23 -3.98
N GLN A 52 15.55 16.79 -4.74
CA GLN A 52 15.68 17.20 -6.14
C GLN A 52 14.84 16.35 -7.08
N ILE A 53 14.20 17.02 -8.04
CA ILE A 53 13.47 16.42 -9.15
C ILE A 53 14.28 16.67 -10.44
N LEU A 54 14.79 15.60 -11.03
CA LEU A 54 15.59 15.62 -12.24
C LEU A 54 14.67 15.49 -13.48
N PRO A 55 14.76 16.41 -14.46
CA PRO A 55 13.84 16.45 -15.61
C PRO A 55 14.27 15.52 -16.76
N TYR A 56 14.88 14.38 -16.45
CA TYR A 56 15.41 13.42 -17.42
C TYR A 56 15.30 12.00 -16.90
N ASN A 57 15.52 11.00 -17.77
CA ASN A 57 15.44 9.60 -17.39
C ASN A 57 16.72 9.12 -16.68
N PRO A 58 16.63 8.18 -15.72
CA PRO A 58 17.77 7.66 -14.98
C PRO A 58 18.72 6.83 -15.84
N LEU A 59 20.02 6.85 -15.52
CA LEU A 59 20.99 5.91 -16.06
C LEU A 59 20.96 4.59 -15.30
N ARG A 60 20.72 3.49 -16.01
CA ARG A 60 20.68 2.13 -15.45
C ARG A 60 21.95 1.37 -15.77
N CYS A 61 22.34 0.48 -14.87
CA CYS A 61 23.43 -0.46 -15.11
C CYS A 61 23.04 -1.41 -16.25
N LYS A 62 23.95 -1.61 -17.21
CA LYS A 62 23.70 -2.45 -18.40
C LYS A 62 23.56 -3.95 -18.09
N THR A 63 23.95 -4.39 -16.90
CA THR A 63 23.78 -5.77 -16.46
C THR A 63 22.30 -6.02 -16.18
N GLN A 64 21.65 -6.81 -17.04
CA GLN A 64 20.20 -7.06 -16.97
C GLN A 64 19.73 -7.60 -15.62
N THR A 65 20.55 -8.42 -14.95
CA THR A 65 20.24 -8.99 -13.63
C THR A 65 20.49 -8.02 -12.47
N CYS A 66 21.13 -6.87 -12.72
CA CYS A 66 21.38 -5.84 -11.71
C CYS A 66 20.43 -4.67 -11.88
N ASN A 67 20.37 -4.06 -13.08
CA ASN A 67 19.46 -2.96 -13.42
C ASN A 67 19.45 -1.75 -12.45
N SER A 68 20.44 -1.65 -11.56
CA SER A 68 20.56 -0.58 -10.56
C SER A 68 20.74 0.77 -11.23
N ILE A 69 20.25 1.83 -10.60
CA ILE A 69 20.37 3.19 -11.10
C ILE A 69 21.67 3.83 -10.59
N LEU A 70 22.28 4.68 -11.44
CA LEU A 70 23.43 5.52 -11.08
C LEU A 70 23.13 6.30 -9.80
N ASN A 71 24.10 6.36 -8.89
CA ASN A 71 23.95 6.93 -7.57
C ASN A 71 25.31 7.41 -7.05
N PRO A 72 25.37 8.20 -5.95
CA PRO A 72 26.61 8.80 -5.46
C PRO A 72 27.70 7.80 -5.04
N HIS A 73 27.35 6.53 -4.82
CA HIS A 73 28.30 5.48 -4.45
C HIS A 73 28.93 4.76 -5.66
N CYS A 74 28.58 5.16 -6.88
CA CYS A 74 29.23 4.66 -8.09
C CYS A 74 30.62 5.28 -8.23
N HIS A 75 31.63 4.45 -8.53
CA HIS A 75 32.96 4.97 -8.86
C HIS A 75 32.96 5.50 -10.30
N VAL A 76 33.33 6.76 -10.49
CA VAL A 76 33.34 7.42 -11.80
C VAL A 76 34.77 7.63 -12.27
N ASP A 77 35.06 7.17 -13.48
CA ASP A 77 36.27 7.51 -14.22
C ASP A 77 35.91 8.58 -15.26
N TYR A 78 36.27 9.83 -14.93
CA TYR A 78 36.00 11.01 -15.76
C TYR A 78 36.83 11.06 -17.05
N VAL A 79 37.93 10.31 -17.15
CA VAL A 79 38.78 10.27 -18.33
C VAL A 79 38.19 9.29 -19.34
N ALA A 80 37.93 8.06 -18.91
CA ALA A 80 37.32 7.03 -19.74
C ALA A 80 35.81 7.23 -19.95
N LYS A 81 35.19 8.18 -19.23
CA LYS A 81 33.74 8.44 -19.23
C LYS A 81 32.94 7.17 -18.94
N ILE A 82 33.34 6.47 -17.86
CA ILE A 82 32.65 5.28 -17.36
C ILE A 82 32.29 5.43 -15.88
N TRP A 83 31.28 4.68 -15.46
CA TRP A 83 30.94 4.49 -14.05
C TRP A 83 30.86 3.01 -13.71
N ILE A 84 31.26 2.66 -12.49
CA ILE A 84 31.29 1.31 -11.97
C ILE A 84 30.15 1.16 -10.97
N CYS A 85 29.23 0.25 -11.27
CA CYS A 85 28.09 -0.05 -10.41
C CYS A 85 28.57 -0.68 -9.08
N PRO A 86 28.15 -0.16 -7.90
CA PRO A 86 28.59 -0.69 -6.61
C PRO A 86 27.99 -2.06 -6.27
N PHE A 87 26.88 -2.44 -6.92
CA PHE A 87 26.19 -3.71 -6.68
C PHE A 87 26.80 -4.89 -7.45
N CYS A 88 27.11 -4.68 -8.73
CA CYS A 88 27.59 -5.76 -9.61
C CYS A 88 29.00 -5.56 -10.16
N PHE A 89 29.64 -4.41 -9.88
CA PHE A 89 30.97 -4.01 -10.38
C PHE A 89 31.06 -3.87 -11.91
N GLN A 90 29.91 -3.85 -12.60
CA GLN A 90 29.89 -3.63 -14.04
C GLN A 90 30.37 -2.23 -14.36
N ARG A 91 31.30 -2.14 -15.32
CA ARG A 91 31.68 -0.89 -15.98
C ARG A 91 30.63 -0.51 -17.03
N ASN A 92 30.05 0.66 -16.89
CA ASN A 92 29.03 1.23 -17.76
C ASN A 92 29.58 2.50 -18.41
N HIS A 93 29.35 2.69 -19.71
CA HIS A 93 29.72 3.94 -20.37
C HIS A 93 28.63 5.00 -20.13
N PHE A 94 29.05 6.25 -19.92
CA PHE A 94 28.12 7.37 -19.96
C PHE A 94 27.61 7.60 -21.39
N PRO A 95 26.34 7.96 -21.57
CA PRO A 95 25.81 8.33 -22.88
C PRO A 95 26.36 9.69 -23.33
N GLN A 96 26.19 10.01 -24.63
CA GLN A 96 26.80 11.20 -25.24
C GLN A 96 26.41 12.52 -24.55
N HIS A 97 25.20 12.64 -23.99
CA HIS A 97 24.78 13.87 -23.31
C HIS A 97 25.48 14.08 -21.95
N TYR A 98 26.22 13.10 -21.43
CA TYR A 98 27.07 13.21 -20.25
C TYR A 98 28.55 13.47 -20.61
N TYR A 99 28.88 13.78 -21.87
CA TYR A 99 30.29 13.90 -22.31
C TYR A 99 31.10 14.94 -21.51
N MET A 100 30.45 15.98 -21.00
CA MET A 100 31.07 17.04 -20.19
C MET A 100 31.25 16.67 -18.72
N ILE A 101 30.93 15.45 -18.30
CA ILE A 101 31.06 15.05 -16.90
C ILE A 101 32.52 15.20 -16.42
N SER A 102 32.70 15.85 -15.28
CA SER A 102 34.00 16.05 -14.61
C SER A 102 33.77 16.17 -13.10
N GLU A 103 34.85 16.18 -12.31
CA GLU A 103 34.76 16.40 -10.85
C GLU A 103 34.02 17.70 -10.48
N SER A 104 34.10 18.72 -11.33
CA SER A 104 33.44 20.02 -11.15
C SER A 104 32.08 20.13 -11.85
N ASN A 105 31.66 19.12 -12.60
CA ASN A 105 30.43 19.11 -13.38
C ASN A 105 29.76 17.73 -13.28
N LEU A 106 29.11 17.51 -12.14
CA LEU A 106 28.43 16.25 -11.86
C LEU A 106 26.93 16.37 -12.18
N PRO A 107 26.33 15.30 -12.71
CA PRO A 107 24.87 15.18 -12.83
C PRO A 107 24.23 15.06 -11.43
N GLY A 108 22.95 15.40 -11.33
CA GLY A 108 22.25 15.51 -10.04
C GLY A 108 22.28 14.23 -9.21
N GLU A 109 22.17 13.08 -9.87
CA GLU A 109 22.18 11.74 -9.23
C GLU A 109 23.50 11.32 -8.60
N LEU A 110 24.59 12.08 -8.81
CA LEU A 110 25.85 11.85 -8.10
C LEU A 110 26.01 12.74 -6.85
N TYR A 111 25.12 13.71 -6.62
CA TYR A 111 25.16 14.57 -5.44
C TYR A 111 24.31 14.04 -4.28
N TYR A 112 23.20 13.37 -4.58
CA TYR A 112 22.16 13.07 -3.60
C TYR A 112 21.88 11.57 -3.51
N THR A 113 21.77 11.04 -2.29
CA THR A 113 21.42 9.64 -2.02
C THR A 113 19.95 9.35 -2.36
N THR A 114 19.09 10.37 -2.25
CA THR A 114 17.67 10.30 -2.60
C THR A 114 17.29 11.38 -3.62
N ILE A 115 16.79 10.95 -4.78
CA ILE A 115 16.40 11.80 -5.92
C ILE A 115 15.17 11.24 -6.64
N GLU A 116 14.51 12.07 -7.45
CA GLU A 116 13.34 11.67 -8.22
C GLU A 116 13.49 12.16 -9.62
N TYR A 117 13.07 11.31 -10.54
CA TYR A 117 13.08 11.61 -11.94
C TYR A 117 11.65 11.88 -12.38
N ALA A 118 11.44 12.97 -13.12
CA ALA A 118 10.25 13.16 -13.91
C ALA A 118 10.37 12.29 -15.17
N ILE A 119 9.64 11.18 -15.22
CA ILE A 119 9.76 10.23 -16.31
C ILE A 119 8.97 10.75 -17.52
N SER A 120 9.67 11.04 -18.60
CA SER A 120 9.03 11.31 -19.88
C SER A 120 8.68 9.97 -20.54
N SER A 121 7.39 9.68 -20.63
CA SER A 121 6.85 8.53 -21.34
C SER A 121 7.03 8.72 -22.86
N ASN A 122 8.25 8.38 -23.33
CA ASN A 122 8.77 8.27 -24.69
C ASN A 122 9.76 9.38 -25.12
N PRO A 123 10.80 9.02 -25.91
CA PRO A 123 11.54 10.01 -26.70
C PRO A 123 10.58 10.70 -27.68
N PRO A 124 10.83 11.98 -28.05
CA PRO A 124 10.00 12.73 -28.99
C PRO A 124 10.15 12.14 -30.40
N THR A 125 9.47 11.02 -30.65
CA THR A 125 9.30 10.45 -31.98
C THR A 125 7.82 10.47 -32.28
N ASN A 126 7.45 11.39 -33.16
CA ASN A 126 6.12 11.78 -33.63
C ASN A 126 5.49 12.96 -32.86
N ASN A 127 5.27 14.04 -33.62
CA ASN A 127 4.63 15.31 -33.28
C ASN A 127 3.15 15.16 -32.89
N ASN A 128 2.82 14.29 -31.92
CA ASN A 128 1.52 14.30 -31.26
C ASN A 128 1.70 14.93 -29.87
N PRO A 129 1.38 16.21 -29.67
CA PRO A 129 1.63 16.96 -28.43
C PRO A 129 0.66 16.62 -27.29
N THR A 130 0.02 15.45 -27.31
CA THR A 130 -0.98 15.07 -26.29
C THR A 130 -0.65 13.69 -25.75
N THR A 131 0.40 13.58 -24.93
CA THR A 131 0.46 12.54 -23.91
C THR A 131 -0.62 12.87 -22.88
N THR A 132 -1.85 12.40 -23.11
CA THR A 132 -2.96 12.58 -22.16
C THR A 132 -2.65 11.75 -20.92
N ILE A 133 -2.20 12.42 -19.86
CA ILE A 133 -2.07 11.83 -18.53
C ILE A 133 -3.46 11.31 -18.13
N PRO A 134 -3.64 10.01 -17.85
CA PRO A 134 -4.94 9.50 -17.45
C PRO A 134 -5.33 10.15 -16.12
N PRO A 135 -6.52 10.78 -16.04
CA PRO A 135 -6.98 11.38 -14.79
C PRO A 135 -7.21 10.30 -13.72
N PRO A 136 -7.06 10.64 -12.43
CA PRO A 136 -7.43 9.73 -11.35
C PRO A 136 -8.93 9.48 -11.37
N VAL A 137 -9.35 8.28 -10.98
CA VAL A 137 -10.75 7.88 -10.90
C VAL A 137 -11.17 7.66 -9.45
N PHE A 138 -12.30 8.22 -9.05
CA PHE A 138 -12.95 8.00 -7.76
C PHE A 138 -14.35 7.42 -7.99
N LEU A 139 -14.52 6.15 -7.63
CA LEU A 139 -15.80 5.45 -7.72
C LEU A 139 -16.38 5.30 -6.31
N PHE A 140 -17.38 6.12 -5.99
CA PHE A 140 -18.06 6.05 -4.71
C PHE A 140 -19.07 4.90 -4.71
N VAL A 141 -18.99 4.03 -3.70
CA VAL A 141 -19.87 2.87 -3.53
C VAL A 141 -20.58 3.02 -2.19
N LEU A 142 -21.84 3.49 -2.23
CA LEU A 142 -22.61 3.86 -1.05
C LEU A 142 -23.65 2.81 -0.69
N ASP A 143 -23.56 2.32 0.54
CA ASP A 143 -24.61 1.53 1.16
C ASP A 143 -25.84 2.37 1.52
N THR A 144 -27.02 1.89 1.13
CA THR A 144 -28.32 2.51 1.42
C THR A 144 -29.11 1.77 2.50
N CYS A 145 -28.58 0.69 3.08
CA CYS A 145 -29.16 -0.02 4.22
C CYS A 145 -28.79 0.62 5.57
N ILE A 146 -28.88 1.95 5.64
CA ILE A 146 -28.62 2.78 6.83
C ILE A 146 -29.87 3.55 7.23
N ILE A 147 -29.87 4.15 8.42
CA ILE A 147 -30.93 5.06 8.86
C ILE A 147 -30.83 6.40 8.11
N GLU A 148 -31.93 7.15 8.04
CA GLU A 148 -32.00 8.35 7.19
C GLU A 148 -30.99 9.41 7.62
N GLU A 149 -30.80 9.58 8.93
CA GLU A 149 -29.82 10.52 9.50
C GLU A 149 -28.38 10.23 9.03
N GLU A 150 -27.99 8.95 9.02
CA GLU A 150 -26.68 8.53 8.51
C GLU A 150 -26.55 8.78 7.00
N LEU A 151 -27.64 8.56 6.25
CA LEU A 151 -27.67 8.82 4.81
C LEU A 151 -27.49 10.32 4.52
N ASP A 152 -28.11 11.21 5.31
CA ASP A 152 -27.94 12.66 5.22
C ASP A 152 -26.49 13.10 5.49
N TYR A 153 -25.84 12.51 6.50
CA TYR A 153 -24.43 12.78 6.78
C TYR A 153 -23.52 12.36 5.62
N VAL A 154 -23.73 11.17 5.05
CA VAL A 154 -22.90 10.70 3.93
C VAL A 154 -23.18 11.48 2.65
N ARG A 155 -24.44 11.82 2.35
CA ARG A 155 -24.77 12.73 1.23
C ARG A 155 -23.96 14.02 1.34
N SER A 156 -24.01 14.66 2.51
CA SER A 156 -23.28 15.91 2.76
C SER A 156 -21.76 15.77 2.58
N ALA A 157 -21.19 14.66 3.08
CA ALA A 157 -19.77 14.37 2.94
C ALA A 157 -19.35 14.10 1.48
N LEU A 158 -20.18 13.39 0.70
CA LEU A 158 -19.95 13.13 -0.72
C LEU A 158 -19.99 14.42 -1.54
N LYS A 159 -21.01 15.27 -1.33
CA LYS A 159 -21.10 16.59 -1.98
C LYS A 159 -19.85 17.43 -1.70
N GLN A 160 -19.41 17.47 -0.45
CA GLN A 160 -18.17 18.16 -0.08
C GLN A 160 -16.94 17.55 -0.77
N ALA A 161 -16.83 16.22 -0.83
CA ALA A 161 -15.69 15.57 -1.47
C ALA A 161 -15.63 15.88 -2.97
N ILE A 162 -16.76 15.86 -3.68
CA ILE A 162 -16.83 16.19 -5.11
C ILE A 162 -16.33 17.61 -5.37
N GLY A 163 -16.74 18.58 -4.55
CA GLY A 163 -16.28 19.97 -4.67
C GLY A 163 -14.81 20.20 -4.30
N LEU A 164 -14.12 19.20 -3.73
CA LEU A 164 -12.69 19.25 -3.41
C LEU A 164 -11.82 18.50 -4.43
N LEU A 165 -12.42 17.65 -5.28
CA LEU A 165 -11.69 16.89 -6.29
C LEU A 165 -11.11 17.80 -7.37
N PRO A 166 -9.98 17.43 -7.99
CA PRO A 166 -9.50 18.09 -9.20
C PRO A 166 -10.56 18.03 -10.32
N ASP A 167 -10.76 19.13 -11.04
CA ASP A 167 -11.78 19.26 -12.10
C ASP A 167 -11.78 18.11 -13.11
N ASN A 168 -10.59 17.63 -13.48
CA ASN A 168 -10.39 16.57 -14.46
C ASN A 168 -10.47 15.15 -13.87
N ALA A 169 -10.55 14.98 -12.56
CA ALA A 169 -10.70 13.68 -11.92
C ALA A 169 -12.03 13.05 -12.35
N LEU A 170 -12.02 11.77 -12.67
CA LEU A 170 -13.22 11.06 -13.10
C LEU A 170 -13.97 10.53 -11.89
N VAL A 171 -15.27 10.81 -11.82
CA VAL A 171 -16.16 10.42 -10.73
C VAL A 171 -17.22 9.46 -11.25
N GLY A 172 -17.44 8.39 -10.50
CA GLY A 172 -18.57 7.48 -10.70
C GLY A 172 -19.30 7.21 -9.40
N PHE A 173 -20.53 6.72 -9.50
CA PHE A 173 -21.38 6.44 -8.36
C PHE A 173 -22.11 5.10 -8.48
N ILE A 174 -22.05 4.31 -7.42
CA ILE A 174 -22.81 3.08 -7.22
C ILE A 174 -23.51 3.19 -5.87
N SER A 175 -24.83 2.97 -5.84
CA SER A 175 -25.55 2.74 -4.59
C SER A 175 -25.89 1.26 -4.45
N PHE A 176 -25.98 0.75 -3.24
CA PHE A 176 -26.37 -0.64 -3.02
C PHE A 176 -27.11 -0.87 -1.70
N GLY A 177 -27.96 -1.89 -1.71
CA GLY A 177 -28.62 -2.43 -0.54
C GLY A 177 -28.90 -3.91 -0.76
N THR A 178 -30.16 -4.27 -0.99
CA THR A 178 -30.55 -5.62 -1.46
C THR A 178 -30.09 -5.89 -2.90
N GLN A 179 -29.91 -4.84 -3.69
CA GLN A 179 -29.42 -4.87 -5.08
C GLN A 179 -28.33 -3.83 -5.27
N VAL A 180 -27.51 -3.99 -6.32
CA VAL A 180 -26.49 -3.02 -6.70
C VAL A 180 -27.00 -2.17 -7.86
N GLN A 181 -26.85 -0.86 -7.75
CA GLN A 181 -27.32 0.14 -8.69
C GLN A 181 -26.14 0.94 -9.24
N VAL A 182 -25.82 0.76 -10.51
CA VAL A 182 -24.76 1.51 -11.20
C VAL A 182 -25.41 2.68 -11.94
N HIS A 183 -25.02 3.91 -11.57
CA HIS A 183 -25.63 5.14 -12.10
C HIS A 183 -24.89 5.61 -13.37
N GLU A 184 -25.64 5.83 -14.46
CA GLU A 184 -25.10 6.44 -15.69
C GLU A 184 -25.18 7.96 -15.58
N LEU A 185 -24.08 8.60 -15.20
CA LEU A 185 -24.02 10.04 -14.96
C LEU A 185 -23.97 10.87 -16.26
N GLY A 186 -23.45 10.30 -17.35
CA GLY A 186 -23.21 11.01 -18.62
C GLY A 186 -24.45 11.34 -19.45
N TYR A 187 -25.65 11.03 -18.96
CA TYR A 187 -26.91 11.31 -19.65
C TYR A 187 -27.85 12.12 -18.75
N SER A 188 -27.71 13.44 -18.78
CA SER A 188 -28.42 14.37 -17.90
C SER A 188 -29.92 14.52 -18.20
N ASP A 189 -30.37 14.15 -19.41
CA ASP A 189 -31.79 14.27 -19.80
C ASP A 189 -32.71 13.27 -19.06
N LEU A 190 -32.18 12.11 -18.67
CA LEU A 190 -32.93 11.09 -17.94
C LEU A 190 -32.01 10.23 -17.06
N PRO A 191 -32.26 10.12 -15.74
CA PRO A 191 -31.47 9.24 -14.90
C PRO A 191 -31.63 7.78 -15.36
N LYS A 192 -30.51 7.12 -15.64
CA LYS A 192 -30.46 5.69 -15.98
C LYS A 192 -29.64 4.95 -14.94
N VAL A 193 -30.19 3.83 -14.47
CA VAL A 193 -29.57 2.99 -13.44
C VAL A 193 -29.57 1.53 -13.92
N TYR A 194 -28.41 0.88 -13.86
CA TYR A 194 -28.27 -0.55 -14.16
C TYR A 194 -28.30 -1.33 -12.87
N ILE A 195 -29.20 -2.31 -12.80
CA ILE A 195 -29.47 -3.07 -11.58
C ILE A 195 -28.85 -4.46 -11.69
N PHE A 196 -27.98 -4.78 -10.73
CA PHE A 196 -27.40 -6.11 -10.57
C PHE A 196 -27.98 -6.79 -9.33
N ARG A 197 -28.24 -8.10 -9.45
CA ARG A 197 -28.82 -8.90 -8.34
C ARG A 197 -27.78 -9.12 -7.25
N GLY A 198 -28.07 -8.70 -6.02
CA GLY A 198 -27.19 -8.84 -4.86
C GLY A 198 -26.92 -10.27 -4.40
N THR A 199 -27.68 -11.25 -4.88
CA THR A 199 -27.52 -12.67 -4.51
C THR A 199 -26.58 -13.45 -5.43
N LYS A 200 -26.20 -12.88 -6.58
CA LYS A 200 -25.48 -13.59 -7.63
C LYS A 200 -24.01 -13.16 -7.64
N ASP A 201 -23.11 -14.12 -7.86
CA ASP A 201 -21.73 -13.80 -8.24
C ASP A 201 -21.68 -13.38 -9.71
N ILE A 202 -21.06 -12.23 -9.99
CA ILE A 202 -21.06 -11.57 -11.29
C ILE A 202 -19.62 -11.31 -11.69
N THR A 203 -19.16 -11.98 -12.74
CA THR A 203 -17.79 -11.83 -13.23
C THR A 203 -17.54 -10.46 -13.85
N LYS A 204 -16.27 -10.01 -13.89
CA LYS A 204 -15.86 -8.79 -14.59
C LYS A 204 -16.43 -8.73 -16.01
N GLU A 205 -16.32 -9.81 -16.76
CA GLU A 205 -16.77 -9.89 -18.16
C GLU A 205 -18.28 -9.67 -18.26
N GLN A 206 -19.06 -10.27 -17.35
CA GLN A 206 -20.51 -10.08 -17.29
C GLN A 206 -20.92 -8.66 -16.91
N VAL A 207 -20.16 -7.98 -16.05
CA VAL A 207 -20.36 -6.56 -15.72
C VAL A 207 -20.14 -5.72 -16.98
N LEU A 208 -19.00 -5.92 -17.66
CA LEU A 208 -18.66 -5.18 -18.87
C LEU A 208 -19.69 -5.39 -19.99
N ASP A 209 -20.14 -6.63 -20.20
CA ASP A 209 -21.17 -6.93 -21.20
C ASP A 209 -22.52 -6.26 -20.88
N GLN A 210 -22.98 -6.35 -19.62
CA GLN A 210 -24.27 -5.77 -19.21
C GLN A 210 -24.27 -4.23 -19.24
N LEU A 211 -23.12 -3.61 -19.01
CA LEU A 211 -22.94 -2.15 -19.11
C LEU A 211 -22.63 -1.69 -20.54
N GLY A 212 -22.49 -2.60 -21.51
CA GLY A 212 -22.14 -2.27 -22.90
C GLY A 212 -20.71 -1.77 -23.08
N LEU A 213 -19.79 -2.16 -22.17
CA LEU A 213 -18.39 -1.76 -22.14
C LEU A 213 -17.43 -2.81 -22.73
N SER A 214 -17.96 -3.97 -23.16
CA SER A 214 -17.12 -5.01 -23.75
C SER A 214 -16.68 -4.69 -25.18
N ALA A 215 -15.48 -5.13 -25.54
CA ALA A 215 -14.91 -4.93 -26.88
C ALA A 215 -15.72 -5.60 -28.01
N SER A 216 -16.56 -6.59 -27.68
CA SER A 216 -17.49 -7.27 -28.59
C SER A 216 -18.76 -6.44 -28.85
N ALA A 217 -19.23 -5.64 -27.88
CA ALA A 217 -20.37 -4.74 -28.06
C ALA A 217 -20.10 -3.65 -29.11
N GLN A 218 -18.83 -3.25 -29.29
CA GLN A 218 -18.42 -2.31 -30.35
C GLN A 218 -18.48 -2.89 -31.78
N ARG A 219 -18.52 -4.22 -31.96
CA ARG A 219 -18.63 -4.85 -33.29
C ARG A 219 -20.04 -5.37 -33.62
N GLY A 220 -20.96 -5.39 -32.65
CA GLY A 220 -22.27 -6.02 -32.78
C GLY A 220 -23.40 -5.13 -33.32
N ALA A 221 -23.22 -3.80 -33.42
CA ALA A 221 -24.26 -2.89 -33.91
C ALA A 221 -24.31 -2.77 -35.46
N ALA A 222 -24.04 -3.87 -36.16
CA ALA A 222 -24.33 -4.02 -37.59
C ALA A 222 -25.56 -4.94 -37.74
N GLY A 223 -26.72 -4.48 -37.26
CA GLY A 223 -27.95 -5.26 -37.32
C GLY A 223 -29.17 -4.51 -36.81
N TYR A 224 -29.90 -3.89 -37.74
CA TYR A 224 -31.31 -3.51 -37.62
C TYR A 224 -31.69 -2.45 -36.55
N THR A 225 -31.32 -1.19 -36.77
CA THR A 225 -32.12 -0.04 -36.32
C THR A 225 -32.31 0.96 -37.47
N PRO A 226 -33.47 1.63 -37.57
CA PRO A 226 -33.74 2.56 -38.67
C PRO A 226 -32.89 3.81 -38.50
N LYS A 227 -32.28 4.26 -39.59
CA LYS A 227 -31.50 5.49 -39.73
C LYS A 227 -32.19 6.68 -39.04
N SER A 228 -31.76 7.03 -37.83
CA SER A 228 -31.84 8.41 -37.34
C SER A 228 -30.49 9.08 -37.58
N VAL A 229 -30.55 10.23 -38.24
CA VAL A 229 -29.43 11.07 -38.58
C VAL A 229 -28.99 11.77 -37.28
N ALA A 230 -27.91 11.30 -36.67
CA ALA A 230 -27.28 11.98 -35.54
C ALA A 230 -25.83 12.30 -35.88
N ASN A 231 -25.54 13.60 -35.83
CA ASN A 231 -24.26 14.22 -36.14
C ASN A 231 -23.08 13.60 -35.36
N GLY A 232 -22.06 13.19 -36.11
CA GLY A 232 -20.62 13.44 -35.91
C GLY A 232 -20.04 13.85 -34.55
N PHE A 233 -20.45 13.27 -33.42
CA PHE A 233 -19.73 13.44 -32.14
C PHE A 233 -18.79 12.25 -31.92
N ASN A 234 -17.50 12.56 -31.75
CA ASN A 234 -16.41 11.62 -31.49
C ASN A 234 -16.80 10.57 -30.44
N SER A 235 -16.50 9.30 -30.66
CA SER A 235 -16.76 8.24 -29.68
C SER A 235 -15.88 8.44 -28.46
N LEU A 236 -16.42 9.12 -27.45
CA LEU A 236 -15.87 9.07 -26.09
C LEU A 236 -15.76 7.59 -25.68
N PRO A 237 -14.69 7.18 -24.99
CA PRO A 237 -14.59 5.83 -24.45
C PRO A 237 -15.90 5.48 -23.73
N ALA A 238 -16.51 4.33 -24.04
CA ALA A 238 -17.87 3.99 -23.58
C ALA A 238 -18.05 4.09 -22.06
N ILE A 239 -16.96 3.98 -21.29
CA ILE A 239 -16.93 4.14 -19.83
C ILE A 239 -17.25 5.57 -19.35
N HIS A 240 -17.04 6.61 -20.18
CA HIS A 240 -17.33 8.01 -19.80
C HIS A 240 -18.81 8.28 -19.54
N ARG A 241 -19.72 7.39 -19.91
CA ARG A 241 -21.12 7.50 -19.49
C ARG A 241 -21.32 7.23 -18.00
N PHE A 242 -20.40 6.48 -17.37
CA PHE A 242 -20.43 6.14 -15.96
C PHE A 242 -19.41 6.95 -15.16
N LEU A 243 -18.31 7.37 -15.80
CA LEU A 243 -17.22 8.12 -15.21
C LEU A 243 -17.08 9.49 -15.88
N LEU A 244 -17.54 10.54 -15.21
CA LEU A 244 -17.50 11.91 -15.70
C LEU A 244 -16.41 12.73 -14.99
N PRO A 245 -15.79 13.72 -15.66
CA PRO A 245 -14.97 14.71 -14.96
C PRO A 245 -15.74 15.35 -13.79
N ALA A 246 -15.06 15.63 -12.68
CA ALA A 246 -15.67 16.23 -11.50
C ALA A 246 -16.39 17.55 -11.83
N SER A 247 -15.80 18.37 -12.72
CA SER A 247 -16.40 19.61 -13.21
C SER A 247 -17.74 19.42 -13.93
N ASP A 248 -17.94 18.26 -14.54
CA ASP A 248 -19.10 17.95 -15.38
C ASP A 248 -20.15 17.14 -14.60
N CYS A 249 -19.72 16.44 -13.54
CA CYS A 249 -20.57 15.54 -12.78
C CYS A 249 -21.22 16.18 -11.55
N GLU A 250 -20.71 17.32 -11.06
CA GLU A 250 -21.11 17.92 -9.77
C GLU A 250 -22.64 18.06 -9.66
N TYR A 251 -23.27 18.77 -10.60
CA TYR A 251 -24.72 18.98 -10.58
C TYR A 251 -25.52 17.67 -10.70
N THR A 252 -25.13 16.79 -11.63
CA THR A 252 -25.85 15.54 -11.87
C THR A 252 -25.76 14.61 -10.66
N LEU A 253 -24.57 14.50 -10.06
CA LEU A 253 -24.37 13.65 -8.89
C LEU A 253 -25.05 14.24 -7.65
N ASP A 254 -25.05 15.57 -7.48
CA ASP A 254 -25.83 16.24 -6.42
C ASP A 254 -27.32 15.92 -6.53
N SER A 255 -27.88 15.98 -7.74
CA SER A 255 -29.28 15.60 -7.99
C SER A 255 -29.55 14.14 -7.65
N VAL A 256 -28.64 13.22 -8.03
CA VAL A 256 -28.75 11.80 -7.68
C VAL A 256 -28.69 11.60 -6.17
N LEU A 257 -27.81 12.32 -5.46
CA LEU A 257 -27.67 12.23 -4.01
C LEU A 257 -28.87 12.79 -3.25
N ASP A 258 -29.47 13.88 -3.74
CA ASP A 258 -30.68 14.49 -3.17
C ASP A 258 -31.90 13.59 -3.32
N GLU A 259 -32.01 12.88 -4.45
CA GLU A 259 -33.10 11.94 -4.72
C GLU A 259 -32.87 10.53 -4.18
N LEU A 260 -31.63 10.20 -3.80
CA LEU A 260 -31.28 8.90 -3.24
C LEU A 260 -32.19 8.62 -2.04
N GLN A 261 -32.56 7.37 -1.80
CA GLN A 261 -33.34 6.98 -0.63
C GLN A 261 -32.70 5.76 0.02
N ARG A 262 -33.11 5.47 1.26
CA ARG A 262 -32.79 4.19 1.90
C ARG A 262 -33.27 3.01 1.06
N ASP A 263 -32.63 1.86 1.25
CA ASP A 263 -33.10 0.62 0.67
C ASP A 263 -34.55 0.35 1.13
N GLN A 264 -35.48 0.26 0.17
CA GLN A 264 -36.92 0.17 0.45
C GLN A 264 -37.39 -1.27 0.70
N TRP A 265 -36.48 -2.25 0.68
CA TRP A 265 -36.85 -3.63 0.93
C TRP A 265 -37.22 -3.83 2.41
N PRO A 266 -38.40 -4.41 2.71
CA PRO A 266 -38.81 -4.60 4.10
C PRO A 266 -37.84 -5.48 4.87
N VAL A 267 -37.47 -5.04 6.08
CA VAL A 267 -36.67 -5.82 7.02
C VAL A 267 -37.61 -6.44 8.07
N PRO A 268 -37.80 -7.77 8.09
CA PRO A 268 -38.64 -8.41 9.09
C PRO A 268 -38.10 -8.17 10.51
N PRO A 269 -38.98 -8.13 11.53
CA PRO A 269 -38.54 -8.10 12.92
C PRO A 269 -37.59 -9.26 13.23
N GLY A 270 -36.50 -8.98 13.94
CA GLY A 270 -35.49 -9.99 14.25
C GLY A 270 -34.46 -10.22 13.14
N ASN A 271 -34.54 -9.50 12.01
CA ASN A 271 -33.56 -9.59 10.94
C ASN A 271 -32.78 -8.28 10.73
N ARG A 272 -31.56 -8.42 10.20
CA ARG A 272 -30.74 -7.37 9.59
C ARG A 272 -31.26 -7.07 8.18
N ALA A 273 -30.92 -5.89 7.67
CA ALA A 273 -31.13 -5.57 6.26
C ALA A 273 -30.32 -6.50 5.35
N LYS A 274 -30.83 -6.74 4.14
CA LYS A 274 -30.15 -7.48 3.08
C LYS A 274 -29.13 -6.58 2.40
N ARG A 275 -27.85 -6.88 2.65
CA ARG A 275 -26.73 -6.06 2.22
C ARG A 275 -25.78 -6.87 1.37
N CYS A 276 -25.68 -6.52 0.09
CA CYS A 276 -24.85 -7.22 -0.88
C CYS A 276 -23.50 -6.55 -1.14
N THR A 277 -22.79 -6.14 -0.08
CA THR A 277 -21.50 -5.42 -0.15
C THR A 277 -20.50 -6.11 -1.07
N GLY A 278 -20.34 -7.43 -0.97
CA GLY A 278 -19.40 -8.16 -1.83
C GLY A 278 -19.73 -8.03 -3.31
N VAL A 279 -21.01 -8.11 -3.69
CA VAL A 279 -21.44 -7.91 -5.09
C VAL A 279 -21.22 -6.46 -5.53
N ALA A 280 -21.51 -5.48 -4.67
CA ALA A 280 -21.29 -4.07 -4.98
C ALA A 280 -19.81 -3.78 -5.30
N LEU A 281 -18.89 -4.30 -4.47
CA LEU A 281 -17.46 -4.15 -4.68
C LEU A 281 -16.97 -4.90 -5.93
N ASN A 282 -17.52 -6.08 -6.22
CA ASN A 282 -17.17 -6.84 -7.42
C ASN A 282 -17.67 -6.14 -8.71
N VAL A 283 -18.88 -5.58 -8.69
CA VAL A 283 -19.41 -4.75 -9.80
C VAL A 283 -18.56 -3.50 -9.99
N ALA A 284 -18.18 -2.81 -8.91
CA ALA A 284 -17.29 -1.66 -8.96
C ALA A 284 -15.92 -2.01 -9.58
N ALA A 285 -15.30 -3.10 -9.14
CA ALA A 285 -14.05 -3.61 -9.71
C ALA A 285 -14.20 -4.07 -11.18
N GLY A 286 -15.39 -4.56 -11.57
CA GLY A 286 -15.73 -4.91 -12.94
C GLY A 286 -15.83 -3.69 -13.84
N LEU A 287 -16.56 -2.66 -13.40
CA LEU A 287 -16.73 -1.37 -14.09
C LEU A 287 -15.38 -0.67 -14.30
N LEU A 288 -14.58 -0.51 -13.24
CA LEU A 288 -13.25 0.09 -13.35
C LEU A 288 -12.32 -0.75 -14.23
N GLY A 289 -12.58 -2.05 -14.38
CA GLY A 289 -11.86 -2.92 -15.29
C GLY A 289 -11.94 -2.55 -16.77
N ALA A 290 -12.80 -1.59 -17.16
CA ALA A 290 -12.85 -0.98 -18.50
C ALA A 290 -12.02 0.31 -18.64
N CYS A 291 -11.39 0.81 -17.56
CA CYS A 291 -10.44 1.91 -17.63
C CYS A 291 -9.22 1.53 -18.48
N MET A 292 -8.54 2.55 -19.00
CA MET A 292 -7.28 2.37 -19.71
C MET A 292 -6.23 1.76 -18.77
N PRO A 293 -5.38 0.82 -19.23
CA PRO A 293 -4.29 0.30 -18.41
C PRO A 293 -3.40 1.41 -17.88
N GLY A 294 -3.13 1.38 -16.57
CA GLY A 294 -2.35 2.43 -15.89
C GLY A 294 -3.17 3.64 -15.45
N THR A 295 -4.50 3.64 -15.57
CA THR A 295 -5.35 4.59 -14.86
C THR A 295 -5.34 4.27 -13.36
N GLY A 296 -4.95 5.23 -12.52
CA GLY A 296 -5.11 5.13 -11.07
C GLY A 296 -6.57 5.29 -10.68
N ALA A 297 -7.16 4.31 -10.00
CA ALA A 297 -8.56 4.36 -9.59
C ALA A 297 -8.75 3.91 -8.14
N ARG A 298 -9.67 4.56 -7.42
CA ARG A 298 -10.10 4.15 -6.06
C ARG A 298 -11.57 3.81 -6.05
N ILE A 299 -11.88 2.65 -5.49
CA ILE A 299 -13.22 2.31 -5.01
C ILE A 299 -13.31 2.86 -3.59
N VAL A 300 -14.20 3.82 -3.36
CA VAL A 300 -14.43 4.42 -2.04
C VAL A 300 -15.72 3.83 -1.48
N ALA A 301 -15.59 2.78 -0.67
CA ALA A 301 -16.72 2.06 -0.11
C ALA A 301 -17.20 2.70 1.20
N LEU A 302 -18.44 3.18 1.22
CA LEU A 302 -19.10 3.78 2.38
C LEU A 302 -20.15 2.79 2.89
N VAL A 303 -19.85 2.10 3.99
CA VAL A 303 -20.59 0.90 4.43
C VAL A 303 -21.14 1.07 5.85
N GLY A 304 -22.44 0.91 6.03
CA GLY A 304 -23.10 1.06 7.34
C GLY A 304 -23.37 -0.23 8.15
N GLY A 305 -22.64 -1.32 7.90
CA GLY A 305 -22.97 -2.65 8.45
C GLY A 305 -22.42 -3.83 7.64
N PRO A 306 -22.52 -5.07 8.16
CA PRO A 306 -21.91 -6.24 7.55
C PRO A 306 -22.64 -6.73 6.30
N CYS A 307 -21.90 -7.35 5.37
CA CYS A 307 -22.49 -8.03 4.21
C CYS A 307 -23.34 -9.22 4.68
N THR A 308 -24.64 -9.24 4.39
CA THR A 308 -25.59 -10.27 4.85
C THR A 308 -26.15 -11.14 3.72
N GLU A 309 -25.99 -10.69 2.46
CA GLU A 309 -26.50 -11.37 1.27
C GLU A 309 -25.43 -11.46 0.17
N GLY A 310 -25.43 -12.56 -0.59
CA GLY A 310 -24.52 -12.77 -1.71
C GLY A 310 -23.09 -13.21 -1.34
N PRO A 311 -22.19 -13.28 -2.33
CA PRO A 311 -20.76 -13.48 -2.12
C PRO A 311 -20.16 -12.44 -1.16
N GLY A 312 -19.18 -12.85 -0.34
CA GLY A 312 -18.58 -11.98 0.68
C GLY A 312 -19.42 -11.81 1.96
N LYS A 313 -20.49 -12.61 2.13
CA LYS A 313 -21.34 -12.64 3.33
C LYS A 313 -20.53 -12.89 4.61
N ILE A 314 -20.75 -12.02 5.61
CA ILE A 314 -20.07 -11.99 6.91
C ILE A 314 -20.93 -12.66 8.00
N VAL A 315 -22.24 -12.41 7.98
CA VAL A 315 -23.21 -12.92 8.96
C VAL A 315 -24.56 -13.09 8.27
N SER A 316 -25.45 -13.94 8.79
CA SER A 316 -26.80 -14.02 8.27
C SER A 316 -27.68 -12.82 8.62
N GLU A 317 -28.85 -12.78 7.99
CA GLU A 317 -29.88 -11.78 8.29
C GLU A 317 -30.42 -11.97 9.71
N ASP A 318 -30.45 -13.19 10.24
CA ASP A 318 -31.04 -13.48 11.55
C ASP A 318 -30.23 -12.86 12.69
N LEU A 319 -30.84 -11.95 13.47
CA LEU A 319 -30.20 -11.28 14.61
C LEU A 319 -29.86 -12.25 15.75
N SER A 320 -30.48 -13.43 15.79
CA SER A 320 -30.12 -14.47 16.74
C SER A 320 -28.73 -15.08 16.45
N GLU A 321 -28.24 -14.96 15.21
CA GLU A 321 -26.86 -15.23 14.85
C GLU A 321 -25.99 -13.99 15.13
N PRO A 322 -25.10 -14.04 16.14
CA PRO A 322 -24.20 -12.92 16.42
C PRO A 322 -23.13 -12.80 15.34
N VAL A 323 -22.59 -11.60 15.15
CA VAL A 323 -21.37 -11.43 14.36
C VAL A 323 -20.22 -12.13 15.10
N ARG A 324 -19.41 -12.90 14.38
CA ARG A 324 -18.27 -13.66 14.92
C ARG A 324 -17.37 -12.82 15.84
N SER A 325 -16.92 -13.47 16.92
CA SER A 325 -15.91 -12.98 17.87
C SER A 325 -14.55 -13.63 17.65
N HIS A 326 -13.52 -13.13 18.33
CA HIS A 326 -12.19 -13.76 18.38
C HIS A 326 -12.24 -15.23 18.81
N LYS A 327 -13.05 -15.52 19.84
CA LYS A 327 -13.22 -16.87 20.37
C LYS A 327 -13.85 -17.82 19.35
N ASP A 328 -14.71 -17.31 18.47
CA ASP A 328 -15.31 -18.11 17.41
C ASP A 328 -14.28 -18.44 16.34
N LEU A 329 -13.38 -17.52 16.02
CA LEU A 329 -12.29 -17.76 15.07
C LEU A 329 -11.27 -18.76 15.61
N GLU A 330 -10.86 -18.62 16.87
CA GLU A 330 -9.94 -19.56 17.54
C GLU A 330 -10.48 -21.00 17.58
N LYS A 331 -11.80 -21.15 17.66
CA LYS A 331 -12.48 -22.46 17.71
C LYS A 331 -12.97 -22.94 16.35
N ASP A 332 -12.67 -22.21 15.28
CA ASP A 332 -13.17 -22.45 13.93
C ASP A 332 -14.72 -22.57 13.87
N ALA A 333 -15.41 -21.81 14.71
CA ALA A 333 -16.87 -21.78 14.83
C ALA A 333 -17.53 -20.69 13.95
N ALA A 334 -16.74 -19.84 13.30
CA ALA A 334 -17.22 -18.76 12.42
C ALA A 334 -17.57 -19.28 11.01
N SER A 335 -18.83 -19.71 10.83
CA SER A 335 -19.35 -20.38 9.62
C SER A 335 -19.10 -19.65 8.29
N HIS A 336 -19.04 -18.32 8.31
CA HIS A 336 -18.93 -17.47 7.13
C HIS A 336 -17.51 -17.01 6.80
N PHE A 337 -16.60 -17.03 7.78
CA PHE A 337 -15.32 -16.32 7.74
C PHE A 337 -14.43 -16.75 6.56
N HIS A 338 -14.09 -18.04 6.46
CA HIS A 338 -13.18 -18.55 5.42
C HIS A 338 -13.71 -18.31 4.00
N LYS A 339 -15.03 -18.42 3.80
CA LYS A 339 -15.65 -18.17 2.48
C LYS A 339 -15.59 -16.70 2.11
N ALA A 340 -15.81 -15.80 3.07
CA ALA A 340 -15.72 -14.37 2.88
C ALA A 340 -14.28 -13.91 2.62
N VAL A 341 -13.31 -14.34 3.43
CA VAL A 341 -11.87 -14.05 3.23
C VAL A 341 -11.43 -14.49 1.83
N LYS A 342 -11.82 -15.70 1.40
CA LYS A 342 -11.49 -16.19 0.05
C LYS A 342 -12.10 -15.32 -1.06
N PHE A 343 -13.31 -14.83 -0.87
CA PHE A 343 -13.96 -13.92 -1.83
C PHE A 343 -13.17 -12.60 -1.94
N TYR A 344 -12.85 -11.97 -0.81
CA TYR A 344 -12.10 -10.70 -0.81
C TYR A 344 -10.65 -10.86 -1.25
N ASP A 345 -10.00 -12.02 -1.02
CA ASP A 345 -8.68 -12.31 -1.59
C ASP A 345 -8.71 -12.39 -3.13
N ASN A 346 -9.79 -12.93 -3.72
CA ASN A 346 -9.96 -12.92 -5.17
C ASN A 346 -10.24 -11.50 -5.71
N LEU A 347 -11.05 -10.71 -5.01
CA LEU A 347 -11.25 -9.29 -5.33
C LEU A 347 -9.92 -8.52 -5.27
N ALA A 348 -9.11 -8.78 -4.24
CA ALA A 348 -7.78 -8.19 -4.08
C ALA A 348 -6.89 -8.47 -5.30
N LYS A 349 -6.83 -9.74 -5.76
CA LYS A 349 -6.06 -10.11 -6.96
C LYS A 349 -6.53 -9.38 -8.20
N GLN A 350 -7.85 -9.25 -8.39
CA GLN A 350 -8.42 -8.50 -9.50
C GLN A 350 -7.99 -7.03 -9.44
N LEU A 351 -8.17 -6.35 -8.30
CA LEU A 351 -7.81 -4.94 -8.12
C LEU A 351 -6.30 -4.72 -8.31
N VAL A 352 -5.46 -5.57 -7.72
CA VAL A 352 -4.00 -5.50 -7.89
C VAL A 352 -3.60 -5.68 -9.34
N SER A 353 -4.20 -6.62 -10.07
CA SER A 353 -3.90 -6.81 -11.50
C SER A 353 -4.24 -5.56 -12.33
N GLN A 354 -5.32 -4.86 -11.97
CA GLN A 354 -5.79 -3.65 -12.65
C GLN A 354 -5.05 -2.38 -12.21
N GLY A 355 -4.45 -2.36 -11.01
CA GLY A 355 -3.84 -1.15 -10.44
C GLY A 355 -4.83 -0.26 -9.69
N HIS A 356 -5.92 -0.84 -9.18
CA HIS A 356 -6.98 -0.11 -8.49
C HIS A 356 -6.93 -0.33 -6.98
N VAL A 357 -7.44 0.64 -6.24
CA VAL A 357 -7.44 0.71 -4.77
C VAL A 357 -8.84 0.46 -4.22
N LEU A 358 -8.93 -0.21 -3.08
CA LEU A 358 -10.17 -0.29 -2.29
C LEU A 358 -10.00 0.44 -0.96
N ASP A 359 -10.67 1.58 -0.81
CA ASP A 359 -10.83 2.25 0.48
C ASP A 359 -12.13 1.82 1.15
N LEU A 360 -12.12 1.66 2.47
CA LEU A 360 -13.26 1.25 3.29
C LEU A 360 -13.52 2.27 4.41
N PHE A 361 -14.62 3.01 4.25
CA PHE A 361 -15.18 3.89 5.28
C PHE A 361 -16.40 3.20 5.87
N ALA A 362 -16.25 2.66 7.06
CA ALA A 362 -17.32 1.95 7.73
C ALA A 362 -17.81 2.71 8.96
N SER A 363 -19.13 2.98 9.00
CA SER A 363 -19.78 3.64 10.12
C SER A 363 -20.93 2.78 10.62
N ALA A 364 -20.72 2.09 11.74
CA ALA A 364 -21.72 1.20 12.33
C ALA A 364 -21.46 1.02 13.82
N LEU A 365 -22.54 0.74 14.57
CA LEU A 365 -22.44 0.40 16.00
C LEU A 365 -21.92 -1.02 16.26
N ASP A 366 -21.95 -1.89 15.24
CA ASP A 366 -21.48 -3.27 15.29
C ASP A 366 -20.50 -3.53 14.13
N GLN A 367 -19.83 -4.68 14.13
CA GLN A 367 -18.82 -5.03 13.15
C GLN A 367 -19.39 -5.13 11.72
N VAL A 368 -18.65 -4.57 10.76
CA VAL A 368 -19.00 -4.55 9.32
C VAL A 368 -18.27 -5.63 8.50
N GLY A 369 -17.31 -6.34 9.10
CA GLY A 369 -16.51 -7.36 8.41
C GLY A 369 -15.18 -6.87 7.85
N VAL A 370 -14.53 -5.90 8.51
CA VAL A 370 -13.18 -5.43 8.10
C VAL A 370 -12.19 -6.59 8.06
N ALA A 371 -12.24 -7.53 9.02
CA ALA A 371 -11.31 -8.63 9.07
C ALA A 371 -11.31 -9.48 7.78
N GLU A 372 -12.48 -9.69 7.21
CA GLU A 372 -12.64 -10.40 5.94
C GLU A 372 -12.22 -9.56 4.73
N MET A 373 -12.47 -8.25 4.77
CA MET A 373 -12.13 -7.31 3.69
C MET A 373 -10.67 -6.84 3.72
N LYS A 374 -9.97 -7.00 4.85
CA LYS A 374 -8.62 -6.52 5.13
C LYS A 374 -7.65 -6.82 3.99
N VAL A 375 -7.67 -8.06 3.50
CA VAL A 375 -6.78 -8.52 2.42
C VAL A 375 -6.92 -7.71 1.13
N ALA A 376 -8.13 -7.22 0.80
CA ALA A 376 -8.35 -6.42 -0.39
C ALA A 376 -7.89 -4.96 -0.22
N VAL A 377 -8.08 -4.41 0.98
CA VAL A 377 -7.63 -3.06 1.30
C VAL A 377 -6.10 -2.99 1.37
N GLU A 378 -5.48 -3.84 2.19
CA GLU A 378 -4.03 -3.82 2.40
C GLU A 378 -3.23 -4.11 1.13
N ARG A 379 -3.62 -5.13 0.35
CA ARG A 379 -2.89 -5.50 -0.87
C ARG A 379 -2.94 -4.42 -1.94
N THR A 380 -3.94 -3.55 -1.88
CA THR A 380 -4.11 -2.45 -2.82
C THR A 380 -3.61 -1.11 -2.29
N GLY A 381 -3.23 -1.01 -1.00
CA GLY A 381 -2.84 0.25 -0.37
C GLY A 381 -4.00 1.23 -0.19
N GLY A 382 -5.17 0.68 0.15
CA GLY A 382 -6.36 1.46 0.46
C GLY A 382 -6.46 1.85 1.93
N LEU A 383 -7.34 2.79 2.22
CA LEU A 383 -7.57 3.32 3.55
C LEU A 383 -8.67 2.54 4.28
N VAL A 384 -8.55 2.41 5.61
CA VAL A 384 -9.65 1.96 6.47
C VAL A 384 -9.96 3.05 7.49
N VAL A 385 -11.22 3.46 7.56
CA VAL A 385 -11.71 4.36 8.61
C VAL A 385 -12.93 3.71 9.24
N LEU A 386 -12.87 3.50 10.55
CA LEU A 386 -14.04 3.10 11.34
C LEU A 386 -14.54 4.24 12.19
N ALA A 387 -15.85 4.42 12.16
CA ALA A 387 -16.59 5.27 13.07
C ALA A 387 -17.87 4.54 13.52
N GLU A 388 -18.52 5.08 14.53
CA GLU A 388 -19.86 4.62 14.94
C GLU A 388 -20.96 5.25 14.07
N SER A 389 -20.66 6.42 13.48
CA SER A 389 -21.58 7.24 12.69
C SER A 389 -20.80 8.06 11.67
N PHE A 390 -21.37 8.23 10.48
CA PHE A 390 -20.91 9.18 9.46
C PHE A 390 -21.08 10.64 9.91
N GLY A 391 -21.84 10.89 10.98
CA GLY A 391 -21.97 12.18 11.63
C GLY A 391 -20.73 12.60 12.44
N HIS A 392 -19.89 11.64 12.85
CA HIS A 392 -18.75 11.88 13.74
C HIS A 392 -17.57 12.53 13.02
N SER A 393 -16.78 13.32 13.76
CA SER A 393 -15.57 13.99 13.25
C SER A 393 -14.53 13.00 12.74
N VAL A 394 -14.41 11.82 13.38
CA VAL A 394 -13.51 10.75 12.94
C VAL A 394 -13.75 10.40 11.47
N PHE A 395 -15.02 10.24 11.05
CA PHE A 395 -15.34 10.03 9.65
C PHE A 395 -15.16 11.32 8.83
N LYS A 396 -15.83 12.42 9.23
CA LYS A 396 -15.90 13.65 8.44
C LYS A 396 -14.51 14.23 8.15
N ASP A 397 -13.67 14.36 9.16
CA ASP A 397 -12.34 14.95 9.02
C ASP A 397 -11.41 14.01 8.23
N SER A 398 -11.49 12.70 8.47
CA SER A 398 -10.67 11.72 7.73
C SER A 398 -11.07 11.65 6.26
N PHE A 399 -12.37 11.67 5.96
CA PHE A 399 -12.88 11.66 4.60
C PHE A 399 -12.49 12.94 3.85
N LYS A 400 -12.57 14.09 4.51
CA LYS A 400 -12.19 15.39 3.95
C LYS A 400 -10.70 15.46 3.57
N ARG A 401 -9.80 15.00 4.47
CA ARG A 401 -8.33 15.05 4.28
C ARG A 401 -7.81 14.31 3.05
N ILE A 402 -8.61 13.40 2.50
CA ILE A 402 -8.29 12.65 1.28
C ILE A 402 -8.30 13.56 0.05
N TYR A 403 -9.22 14.51 0.03
CA TYR A 403 -9.51 15.35 -1.14
C TYR A 403 -9.00 16.78 -0.98
N GLU A 404 -8.67 17.21 0.24
CA GLU A 404 -8.09 18.52 0.47
C GLU A 404 -6.67 18.65 -0.09
N ASN A 405 -6.34 19.88 -0.50
CA ASN A 405 -4.99 20.29 -0.87
C ASN A 405 -4.25 20.92 0.32
N GLY A 406 -2.91 20.96 0.25
CA GLY A 406 -2.06 21.60 1.24
C GLY A 406 -1.34 20.61 2.17
N GLU A 407 -0.77 21.11 3.27
CA GLU A 407 0.10 20.33 4.16
C GLU A 407 -0.59 19.12 4.79
N GLN A 408 -1.90 19.25 5.08
CA GLN A 408 -2.71 18.19 5.68
C GLN A 408 -3.25 17.17 4.66
N SER A 409 -3.05 17.43 3.36
CA SER A 409 -3.41 16.48 2.30
C SER A 409 -2.62 15.19 2.46
N LEU A 410 -3.29 14.05 2.26
CA LEU A 410 -2.59 12.76 2.19
C LEU A 410 -1.63 12.70 1.00
N GLY A 411 -1.93 13.41 -0.11
CA GLY A 411 -1.10 13.37 -1.31
C GLY A 411 -1.15 12.01 -2.00
N LEU A 412 -2.37 11.52 -2.25
CA LEU A 412 -2.60 10.20 -2.81
C LEU A 412 -1.95 10.04 -4.19
N SER A 413 -1.16 8.99 -4.30
CA SER A 413 -0.45 8.57 -5.49
C SER A 413 -0.92 7.18 -5.92
N PHE A 414 -0.63 6.84 -7.18
CA PHE A 414 -1.19 5.65 -7.82
C PHE A 414 -0.14 4.80 -8.52
N ASN A 415 -0.49 3.55 -8.81
CA ASN A 415 0.27 2.66 -9.68
C ASN A 415 1.76 2.55 -9.30
N GLY A 416 2.02 2.50 -7.99
CA GLY A 416 3.32 2.31 -7.41
C GLY A 416 3.93 0.94 -7.74
N THR A 417 5.23 0.93 -8.03
CA THR A 417 6.06 -0.28 -8.09
C THR A 417 7.38 -0.02 -7.39
N LEU A 418 7.71 -0.87 -6.41
CA LEU A 418 8.99 -0.85 -5.72
C LEU A 418 9.89 -1.95 -6.29
N GLU A 419 11.14 -1.63 -6.59
CA GLU A 419 12.22 -2.57 -6.88
C GLU A 419 13.36 -2.34 -5.89
N ILE A 420 13.89 -3.41 -5.30
CA ILE A 420 14.99 -3.34 -4.33
C ILE A 420 16.22 -4.05 -4.90
N ASN A 421 17.32 -3.31 -4.99
CA ASN A 421 18.64 -3.82 -5.33
C ASN A 421 19.52 -3.83 -4.09
N CYS A 422 20.23 -4.92 -3.85
CA CYS A 422 21.12 -5.07 -2.70
C CYS A 422 22.47 -5.66 -3.11
N SER A 423 23.48 -5.50 -2.24
CA SER A 423 24.79 -6.12 -2.43
C SER A 423 24.67 -7.64 -2.49
N LYS A 424 25.60 -8.32 -3.17
CA LYS A 424 25.51 -9.77 -3.48
C LYS A 424 25.38 -10.67 -2.26
N ASP A 425 25.98 -10.25 -1.14
CA ASP A 425 25.98 -10.98 0.13
C ASP A 425 24.70 -10.76 0.96
N ILE A 426 23.72 -10.03 0.41
CA ILE A 426 22.43 -9.74 1.04
C ILE A 426 21.32 -10.39 0.20
N LYS A 427 20.37 -11.03 0.88
CA LYS A 427 19.13 -11.52 0.30
C LYS A 427 17.93 -10.83 0.95
N ILE A 428 16.84 -10.69 0.21
CA ILE A 428 15.59 -10.09 0.64
C ILE A 428 14.63 -11.21 1.03
N GLN A 429 14.19 -11.22 2.28
CA GLN A 429 13.23 -12.18 2.81
C GLN A 429 11.80 -11.80 2.44
N GLY A 430 11.50 -10.50 2.40
CA GLY A 430 10.23 -9.95 1.98
C GLY A 430 9.88 -8.65 2.70
N ILE A 431 8.64 -8.20 2.51
CA ILE A 431 8.12 -6.93 3.03
C ILE A 431 6.89 -7.17 3.90
N ILE A 432 6.81 -6.43 5.00
CA ILE A 432 5.56 -6.19 5.74
C ILE A 432 5.12 -4.75 5.44
N GLY A 433 3.91 -4.60 4.90
CA GLY A 433 3.26 -3.33 4.60
C GLY A 433 2.27 -3.41 3.42
N PRO A 434 1.60 -2.32 3.05
CA PRO A 434 0.52 -2.26 2.05
C PRO A 434 1.05 -2.45 0.61
N CYS A 435 1.41 -3.69 0.27
CA CYS A 435 1.93 -4.03 -1.05
C CYS A 435 1.60 -5.47 -1.43
N THR A 436 1.76 -5.78 -2.72
CA THR A 436 1.64 -7.14 -3.23
C THR A 436 2.91 -7.55 -3.97
N SER A 437 3.41 -8.76 -3.69
CA SER A 437 4.53 -9.34 -4.44
C SER A 437 4.24 -9.41 -5.94
N LEU A 438 5.19 -8.97 -6.77
CA LEU A 438 5.16 -9.17 -8.22
C LEU A 438 5.83 -10.48 -8.66
N GLU A 439 6.20 -11.33 -7.70
CA GLU A 439 6.78 -12.66 -7.93
C GLU A 439 8.01 -12.64 -8.86
N LYS A 440 8.75 -11.53 -8.88
CA LYS A 440 9.99 -11.37 -9.63
C LYS A 440 11.11 -12.10 -8.91
N LYS A 441 11.24 -13.39 -9.18
CA LYS A 441 12.31 -14.23 -8.62
C LYS A 441 13.68 -13.79 -9.14
N GLY A 442 14.68 -13.92 -8.28
CA GLY A 442 16.05 -13.57 -8.63
C GLY A 442 17.06 -14.06 -7.60
N PRO A 443 18.37 -13.91 -7.89
CA PRO A 443 19.43 -14.34 -7.00
C PRO A 443 19.43 -13.58 -5.67
N SER A 444 18.74 -12.43 -5.57
CA SER A 444 18.63 -11.65 -4.34
C SER A 444 17.44 -12.05 -3.47
N CYS A 445 16.59 -12.99 -3.88
CA CYS A 445 15.52 -13.51 -3.01
C CYS A 445 16.11 -14.48 -1.98
N ALA A 446 15.68 -14.40 -0.73
CA ALA A 446 16.05 -15.36 0.31
C ALA A 446 15.15 -16.61 0.27
N ASP A 447 15.66 -17.73 0.77
CA ASP A 447 14.85 -18.96 0.93
C ASP A 447 13.82 -18.83 2.07
N THR A 448 14.19 -18.11 3.14
CA THR A 448 13.28 -17.84 4.26
C THR A 448 12.45 -16.60 3.97
N VAL A 449 11.14 -16.78 3.84
CA VAL A 449 10.19 -15.72 3.49
C VAL A 449 9.57 -15.07 4.73
N ILE A 450 9.50 -13.74 4.73
CA ILE A 450 8.76 -12.95 5.73
C ILE A 450 7.82 -12.00 4.99
N GLY A 451 6.51 -12.07 5.27
CA GLY A 451 5.50 -11.24 4.64
C GLY A 451 5.39 -11.48 3.13
N GLN A 452 5.29 -10.39 2.35
CA GLN A 452 5.31 -10.43 0.89
C GLN A 452 6.74 -10.69 0.39
N GLY A 453 7.13 -11.95 0.25
CA GLY A 453 8.48 -12.34 -0.18
C GLY A 453 8.56 -13.01 -1.56
N ASN A 454 9.61 -13.82 -1.76
CA ASN A 454 9.92 -14.50 -3.01
C ASN A 454 10.04 -13.59 -4.24
N THR A 455 10.37 -12.31 -4.03
CA THR A 455 10.45 -11.29 -5.08
C THR A 455 11.48 -10.24 -4.72
N THR A 456 11.94 -9.50 -5.71
CA THR A 456 12.66 -8.22 -5.53
C THR A 456 11.83 -7.03 -5.97
N SER A 457 10.55 -7.24 -6.27
CA SER A 457 9.64 -6.20 -6.73
C SER A 457 8.21 -6.37 -6.22
N TRP A 458 7.57 -5.26 -5.88
CA TRP A 458 6.24 -5.18 -5.27
C TRP A 458 5.39 -4.11 -5.94
N LYS A 459 4.09 -4.34 -6.02
CA LYS A 459 3.09 -3.37 -6.49
C LYS A 459 2.38 -2.74 -5.29
N MET A 460 2.16 -1.43 -5.37
CA MET A 460 1.30 -0.67 -4.46
C MET A 460 0.30 0.09 -5.34
N CYS A 461 -0.97 -0.28 -5.33
CA CYS A 461 -1.94 0.34 -6.24
C CYS A 461 -2.23 1.79 -5.81
N GLY A 462 -2.35 2.01 -4.51
CA GLY A 462 -2.32 3.30 -3.85
C GLY A 462 -1.12 3.39 -2.91
N LEU A 463 -0.61 4.61 -2.77
CA LEU A 463 0.43 4.98 -1.80
C LEU A 463 0.34 6.48 -1.54
N ASP A 464 0.91 6.92 -0.44
CA ASP A 464 0.95 8.32 -0.05
C ASP A 464 2.31 8.69 0.57
N LYS A 465 2.47 9.95 0.98
CA LYS A 465 3.71 10.47 1.57
C LYS A 465 4.11 9.81 2.90
N ASN A 466 3.17 9.12 3.55
CA ASN A 466 3.35 8.48 4.86
C ASN A 466 3.49 6.96 4.76
N THR A 467 3.23 6.36 3.60
CA THR A 467 3.32 4.91 3.39
C THR A 467 4.71 4.39 3.75
N CYS A 468 4.80 3.55 4.80
CA CYS A 468 6.06 3.01 5.30
C CYS A 468 6.11 1.47 5.21
N LEU A 469 7.08 0.94 4.47
CA LEU A 469 7.28 -0.51 4.33
C LEU A 469 8.42 -1.00 5.21
N THR A 470 8.29 -2.18 5.82
CA THR A 470 9.41 -2.86 6.50
C THR A 470 9.95 -4.00 5.65
N VAL A 471 11.19 -3.87 5.21
CA VAL A 471 11.92 -4.87 4.42
C VAL A 471 12.83 -5.70 5.32
N PHE A 472 12.74 -7.02 5.22
CA PHE A 472 13.58 -7.97 5.97
C PHE A 472 14.67 -8.55 5.08
N PHE A 473 15.87 -8.68 5.64
CA PHE A 473 17.06 -9.15 4.93
C PHE A 473 17.72 -10.35 5.62
N ASP A 474 18.30 -11.23 4.82
CA ASP A 474 19.17 -12.33 5.27
C ASP A 474 20.60 -12.10 4.73
N ILE A 475 21.60 -12.49 5.52
CA ILE A 475 23.00 -12.41 5.13
C ILE A 475 23.41 -13.75 4.53
N SER A 476 23.87 -13.71 3.29
CA SER A 476 24.29 -14.88 2.51
C SER A 476 25.66 -14.59 1.89
N PRO A 477 26.75 -14.78 2.65
CA PRO A 477 28.09 -14.49 2.17
C PRO A 477 28.38 -15.35 0.94
N SER A 478 28.79 -14.74 -0.15
CA SER A 478 29.17 -15.48 -1.34
C SER A 478 30.46 -16.27 -1.08
N GLU A 479 30.44 -17.59 -1.29
CA GLU A 479 31.61 -18.48 -1.15
C GLU A 479 32.79 -18.12 -2.09
N ARG A 480 32.65 -17.10 -2.95
CA ARG A 480 33.58 -16.76 -4.03
C ARG A 480 34.13 -15.33 -4.03
N SER A 481 33.94 -14.50 -3.02
CA SER A 481 34.44 -13.11 -3.10
C SER A 481 35.70 -12.83 -2.26
N ASN A 482 36.79 -12.79 -3.01
CA ASN A 482 38.00 -11.98 -2.86
C ASN A 482 39.25 -12.68 -2.27
N PRO A 483 40.43 -12.50 -2.89
CA PRO A 483 41.69 -12.89 -2.28
C PRO A 483 41.83 -12.20 -0.91
N PRO A 484 42.49 -12.84 0.07
CA PRO A 484 42.67 -12.27 1.41
C PRO A 484 43.24 -10.84 1.29
N GLY A 485 42.46 -9.84 1.70
CA GLY A 485 42.86 -8.42 1.69
C GLY A 485 41.98 -7.44 0.89
N THR A 486 40.94 -7.89 0.17
CA THR A 486 40.05 -6.99 -0.62
C THR A 486 38.56 -7.13 -0.26
N SER A 487 38.20 -7.32 1.01
CA SER A 487 36.79 -7.30 1.40
C SER A 487 36.21 -5.90 1.21
N GLN A 488 35.09 -5.76 0.49
CA GLN A 488 34.37 -4.49 0.49
C GLN A 488 33.93 -4.18 1.93
N PRO A 489 34.29 -3.02 2.50
CA PRO A 489 33.93 -2.67 3.87
C PRO A 489 32.46 -2.22 3.96
N GLN A 490 31.89 -1.78 2.84
CA GLN A 490 30.53 -1.25 2.75
C GLN A 490 29.58 -2.26 2.11
N LEU A 491 28.32 -2.14 2.49
CA LEU A 491 27.17 -2.71 1.79
C LEU A 491 26.32 -1.58 1.24
N TYR A 492 25.53 -1.91 0.22
CA TYR A 492 24.63 -1.01 -0.47
C TYR A 492 23.24 -1.62 -0.61
N LEU A 493 22.23 -0.77 -0.40
CA LEU A 493 20.83 -1.02 -0.70
C LEU A 493 20.32 0.13 -1.57
N GLN A 494 19.53 -0.18 -2.60
CA GLN A 494 18.87 0.81 -3.43
C GLN A 494 17.39 0.45 -3.59
N PHE A 495 16.54 1.41 -3.25
CA PHE A 495 15.09 1.35 -3.37
C PHE A 495 14.68 2.21 -4.56
N VAL A 496 13.93 1.63 -5.49
CA VAL A 496 13.51 2.27 -6.73
C VAL A 496 11.99 2.20 -6.81
N THR A 497 11.33 3.33 -6.59
CA THR A 497 9.86 3.45 -6.57
C THR A 497 9.37 4.20 -7.78
N ASN A 498 8.72 3.51 -8.72
CA ASN A 498 7.99 4.14 -9.82
C ASN A 498 6.54 4.36 -9.39
N TYR A 499 5.95 5.52 -9.65
CA TYR A 499 4.56 5.82 -9.28
C TYR A 499 3.98 6.96 -10.12
N GLN A 500 2.67 7.13 -10.06
CA GLN A 500 1.97 8.31 -10.56
C GLN A 500 1.71 9.25 -9.40
N ASN A 501 2.19 10.48 -9.47
CA ASN A 501 1.93 11.49 -8.44
C ASN A 501 0.45 11.94 -8.45
N THR A 502 0.10 12.86 -7.56
CA THR A 502 -1.24 13.45 -7.44
C THR A 502 -1.73 14.13 -8.73
N GLU A 503 -0.82 14.55 -9.61
CA GLU A 503 -1.11 15.15 -10.92
C GLU A 503 -1.18 14.11 -12.06
N GLY A 504 -1.00 12.82 -11.74
CA GLY A 504 -0.96 11.70 -12.69
C GLY A 504 0.36 11.54 -13.45
N GLN A 505 1.36 12.39 -13.20
CA GLN A 505 2.67 12.32 -13.85
C GLN A 505 3.47 11.12 -13.34
N ALA A 506 4.15 10.43 -14.25
CA ALA A 506 5.05 9.33 -13.90
C ALA A 506 6.32 9.86 -13.23
N ARG A 507 6.58 9.37 -12.01
CA ARG A 507 7.72 9.71 -11.17
C ARG A 507 8.51 8.46 -10.83
N LEU A 508 9.82 8.61 -10.70
CA LEU A 508 10.69 7.54 -10.22
C LEU A 508 11.55 8.06 -9.07
N ARG A 509 11.23 7.67 -7.83
CA ARG A 509 12.06 7.93 -6.66
C ARG A 509 13.16 6.88 -6.57
N VAL A 510 14.39 7.32 -6.34
CA VAL A 510 15.53 6.44 -6.09
C VAL A 510 16.19 6.87 -4.79
N THR A 511 16.31 5.93 -3.86
CA THR A 511 17.02 6.09 -2.59
C THR A 511 18.11 5.03 -2.51
N THR A 512 19.38 5.45 -2.45
CA THR A 512 20.52 4.55 -2.30
C THR A 512 21.23 4.83 -0.99
N VAL A 513 21.32 3.82 -0.13
CA VAL A 513 21.98 3.92 1.18
C VAL A 513 23.13 2.93 1.29
N THR A 514 24.10 3.27 2.12
CA THR A 514 25.23 2.41 2.48
C THR A 514 25.35 2.22 3.98
N ARG A 515 25.82 1.05 4.41
CA ARG A 515 26.22 0.71 5.78
C ARG A 515 27.54 -0.05 5.77
N ARG A 516 28.10 -0.30 6.94
CA ARG A 516 29.36 -1.06 7.08
C ARG A 516 29.09 -2.51 7.48
N TRP A 517 29.98 -3.38 6.99
CA TRP A 517 30.11 -4.74 7.50
C TRP A 517 31.00 -4.73 8.76
N VAL A 518 30.57 -5.43 9.80
CA VAL A 518 31.32 -5.62 11.05
C VAL A 518 31.83 -7.06 11.12
N ASP A 519 33.10 -7.22 11.47
CA ASP A 519 33.73 -8.50 11.78
C ASP A 519 33.64 -8.73 13.30
N SER A 520 32.74 -9.61 13.74
CA SER A 520 32.38 -9.70 15.16
C SER A 520 33.45 -10.33 16.06
N ALA A 521 34.55 -10.83 15.50
CA ALA A 521 35.69 -11.31 16.30
C ALA A 521 36.49 -10.17 16.97
N ALA A 522 36.37 -8.93 16.47
CA ALA A 522 37.17 -7.78 16.93
C ALA A 522 36.34 -6.59 17.43
N ASN A 523 35.13 -6.33 16.89
CA ASN A 523 34.41 -5.07 17.10
C ASN A 523 32.93 -5.27 17.52
N SER A 524 32.68 -5.78 18.73
CA SER A 524 31.30 -5.85 19.27
C SER A 524 30.68 -4.48 19.55
N GLU A 525 31.50 -3.44 19.74
CA GLU A 525 31.07 -2.08 20.08
C GLU A 525 30.38 -1.38 18.90
N GLU A 526 30.92 -1.47 17.68
CA GLU A 526 30.30 -0.87 16.48
C GLU A 526 28.93 -1.48 16.18
N LEU A 527 28.75 -2.77 16.46
CA LEU A 527 27.44 -3.44 16.34
C LEU A 527 26.44 -2.93 17.39
N VAL A 528 26.89 -2.70 18.62
CA VAL A 528 26.09 -2.15 19.72
C VAL A 528 25.67 -0.71 19.44
N GLU A 529 26.61 0.12 18.99
CA GLU A 529 26.35 1.51 18.59
C GLU A 529 25.43 1.60 17.37
N GLY A 530 25.48 0.60 16.49
CA GLY A 530 24.61 0.50 15.32
C GLY A 530 23.17 0.12 15.61
N PHE A 531 22.81 -0.31 16.83
CA PHE A 531 21.45 -0.75 17.14
C PHE A 531 20.49 0.44 17.32
N ASP A 532 19.39 0.44 16.57
CA ASP A 532 18.32 1.41 16.70
C ASP A 532 17.13 0.77 17.44
N GLN A 533 17.03 1.03 18.74
CA GLN A 533 15.99 0.43 19.59
C GLN A 533 14.56 0.83 19.23
N GLU A 534 14.34 2.02 18.68
CA GLU A 534 12.99 2.45 18.27
C GLU A 534 12.59 1.75 16.97
N ALA A 535 13.48 1.73 15.97
CA ALA A 535 13.24 1.00 14.73
C ALA A 535 13.06 -0.50 15.00
N ALA A 536 13.89 -1.08 15.87
CA ALA A 536 13.74 -2.46 16.32
C ALA A 536 12.40 -2.73 16.99
N ALA A 537 11.89 -1.80 17.81
CA ALA A 537 10.59 -1.96 18.46
C ALA A 537 9.45 -1.99 17.43
N VAL A 538 9.45 -1.09 16.45
CA VAL A 538 8.46 -1.06 15.36
C VAL A 538 8.55 -2.32 14.50
N VAL A 539 9.75 -2.74 14.12
CA VAL A 539 9.95 -3.97 13.33
C VAL A 539 9.46 -5.21 14.08
N MET A 540 9.74 -5.30 15.39
CA MET A 540 9.25 -6.41 16.21
C MET A 540 7.72 -6.39 16.35
N ALA A 541 7.11 -5.21 16.45
CA ALA A 541 5.66 -5.05 16.45
C ALA A 541 5.02 -5.51 15.12
N ARG A 542 5.57 -5.09 13.97
CA ARG A 542 5.11 -5.55 12.66
C ARG A 542 5.30 -7.06 12.49
N TYR A 543 6.44 -7.58 12.94
CA TYR A 543 6.76 -9.00 12.77
C TYR A 543 5.89 -9.91 13.65
N ILE A 544 5.63 -9.52 14.90
CA ILE A 544 4.75 -10.31 15.75
C ILE A 544 3.30 -10.29 15.25
N SER A 545 2.81 -9.16 14.76
CA SER A 545 1.46 -9.07 14.19
C SER A 545 1.31 -10.01 12.99
N LEU A 546 2.30 -10.03 12.08
CA LEU A 546 2.32 -10.99 10.98
C LEU A 546 2.32 -12.45 11.48
N LYS A 547 3.14 -12.78 12.49
CA LYS A 547 3.20 -14.13 13.04
C LYS A 547 1.87 -14.56 13.67
N MET A 548 1.20 -13.66 14.39
CA MET A 548 -0.13 -13.92 14.97
C MET A 548 -1.19 -14.22 13.90
N GLU A 549 -1.05 -13.67 12.70
CA GLU A 549 -1.97 -13.93 11.59
C GLU A 549 -1.66 -15.21 10.82
N MET A 550 -0.38 -15.56 10.70
CA MET A 550 0.09 -16.63 9.83
C MET A 550 0.30 -17.97 10.55
N GLU A 551 0.60 -17.94 11.85
CA GLU A 551 0.93 -19.12 12.64
C GLU A 551 -0.24 -19.51 13.57
N GLU A 552 -0.80 -20.70 13.36
CA GLU A 552 -1.81 -21.27 14.26
C GLU A 552 -1.22 -21.54 15.65
N GLU A 553 -2.01 -21.29 16.71
CA GLU A 553 -1.62 -21.46 18.12
C GLU A 553 -0.35 -20.68 18.54
N PHE A 554 -0.07 -19.54 17.90
CA PHE A 554 1.12 -18.73 18.19
C PHE A 554 1.02 -17.95 19.51
N ASP A 555 1.89 -18.31 20.47
CA ASP A 555 2.03 -17.58 21.74
C ASP A 555 2.92 -16.34 21.57
N ALA A 556 2.28 -15.24 21.18
CA ALA A 556 2.89 -13.94 20.95
C ALA A 556 3.66 -13.40 22.17
N THR A 557 3.07 -13.47 23.36
CA THR A 557 3.69 -12.94 24.58
C THR A 557 4.97 -13.69 24.92
N ARG A 558 4.93 -15.03 24.87
CA ARG A 558 6.10 -15.86 25.11
C ARG A 558 7.18 -15.66 24.05
N TRP A 559 6.79 -15.44 22.79
CA TRP A 559 7.73 -15.15 21.72
C TRP A 559 8.47 -13.83 21.94
N LEU A 560 7.78 -12.76 22.34
CA LEU A 560 8.40 -11.48 22.72
C LEU A 560 9.32 -11.64 23.92
N ASP A 561 8.84 -12.26 25.00
CA ASP A 561 9.59 -12.43 26.24
C ASP A 561 10.88 -13.22 25.98
N ARG A 562 10.81 -14.30 25.18
CA ARG A 562 12.00 -15.08 24.77
C ARG A 562 12.96 -14.31 23.88
N SER A 563 12.46 -13.42 23.03
CA SER A 563 13.29 -12.59 22.17
C SER A 563 14.01 -11.52 23.00
N LEU A 564 13.31 -10.86 23.91
CA LEU A 564 13.87 -9.90 24.85
C LEU A 564 14.93 -10.53 25.76
N ILE A 565 14.64 -11.70 26.35
CA ILE A 565 15.62 -12.42 27.20
C ILE A 565 16.88 -12.75 26.41
N ARG A 566 16.76 -13.23 25.17
CA ARG A 566 17.91 -13.54 24.31
C ARG A 566 18.72 -12.29 23.97
N LEU A 567 18.06 -11.17 23.67
CA LEU A 567 18.72 -9.89 23.41
C LEU A 567 19.50 -9.42 24.63
N CYS A 568 18.86 -9.38 25.80
CA CYS A 568 19.48 -8.97 27.06
C CYS A 568 20.62 -9.90 27.49
N SER A 569 20.49 -11.21 27.25
CA SER A 569 21.57 -12.17 27.53
C SER A 569 22.78 -11.98 26.62
N ARG A 570 22.58 -11.43 25.41
CA ARG A 570 23.64 -11.22 24.42
C ARG A 570 24.34 -9.88 24.59
N PHE A 571 23.59 -8.82 24.85
CA PHE A 571 24.06 -7.43 24.84
C PHE A 571 24.01 -6.74 26.20
N GLY A 572 23.55 -7.43 27.24
CA GLY A 572 23.61 -6.94 28.62
C GLY A 572 24.88 -7.39 29.33
N ASP A 573 25.35 -6.54 30.24
CA ASP A 573 26.45 -6.85 31.14
C ASP A 573 25.87 -7.36 32.46
N TYR A 574 26.29 -8.54 32.89
CA TYR A 574 25.83 -9.13 34.15
C TYR A 574 26.79 -10.21 34.64
N ARG A 575 26.75 -10.43 35.95
CA ARG A 575 27.36 -11.59 36.59
C ARG A 575 26.34 -12.69 36.69
N LYS A 576 26.78 -13.91 36.40
CA LYS A 576 25.93 -15.09 36.48
C LYS A 576 25.38 -15.23 37.91
N ASP A 577 24.08 -15.52 38.00
CA ASP A 577 23.37 -15.74 39.26
C ASP A 577 23.29 -14.50 40.19
N GLU A 578 23.58 -13.29 39.68
CA GLU A 578 23.50 -12.03 40.43
C GLU A 578 22.61 -11.00 39.70
N PRO A 579 21.26 -11.03 39.84
CA PRO A 579 20.34 -10.19 39.06
C PRO A 579 20.55 -8.68 39.21
N THR A 580 20.99 -8.22 40.37
CA THR A 580 21.27 -6.80 40.65
C THR A 580 22.46 -6.23 39.90
N SER A 581 23.29 -7.10 39.30
CA SER A 581 24.44 -6.70 38.48
C SER A 581 24.08 -6.34 37.04
N PHE A 582 22.85 -6.62 36.62
CA PHE A 582 22.44 -6.47 35.23
C PHE A 582 22.36 -5.00 34.80
N THR A 583 23.08 -4.64 33.75
CA THR A 583 23.04 -3.34 33.10
C THR A 583 22.95 -3.47 31.58
N LEU A 584 22.32 -2.48 30.93
CA LEU A 584 22.25 -2.39 29.47
C LEU A 584 22.94 -1.13 28.99
N ASN A 585 23.61 -1.25 27.83
CA ASN A 585 24.12 -0.09 27.10
C ASN A 585 22.95 0.89 26.76
N PRO A 586 23.17 2.22 26.78
CA PRO A 586 22.15 3.20 26.43
C PRO A 586 21.41 2.93 25.11
N CYS A 587 22.08 2.37 24.09
CA CYS A 587 21.47 1.99 22.81
C CYS A 587 20.37 0.93 22.94
N PHE A 588 20.34 0.17 24.04
CA PHE A 588 19.36 -0.90 24.31
C PHE A 588 18.43 -0.58 25.49
N SER A 589 18.69 0.50 26.23
CA SER A 589 18.12 0.69 27.58
C SER A 589 16.60 0.88 27.60
N ILE A 590 16.01 1.39 26.51
CA ILE A 590 14.56 1.65 26.38
C ILE A 590 13.85 0.48 25.69
N PHE A 591 14.56 -0.36 24.94
CA PHE A 591 13.98 -1.51 24.24
C PHE A 591 13.14 -2.45 25.14
N PRO A 592 13.57 -2.83 26.37
CA PRO A 592 12.72 -3.58 27.29
C PRO A 592 11.40 -2.89 27.63
N GLN A 593 11.39 -1.56 27.74
CA GLN A 593 10.18 -0.78 28.00
C GLN A 593 9.23 -0.81 26.80
N PHE A 594 9.74 -0.72 25.56
CA PHE A 594 8.92 -0.91 24.37
C PHE A 594 8.28 -2.30 24.34
N MET A 595 9.05 -3.36 24.60
CA MET A 595 8.54 -4.73 24.62
C MET A 595 7.51 -4.94 25.74
N PHE A 596 7.71 -4.30 26.90
CA PHE A 596 6.76 -4.30 28.01
C PHE A 596 5.41 -3.69 27.61
N ASN A 597 5.41 -2.60 26.85
CA ASN A 597 4.20 -1.95 26.35
C ASN A 597 3.57 -2.73 25.19
N LEU A 598 4.38 -3.23 24.26
CA LEU A 598 3.92 -4.00 23.10
C LEU A 598 3.18 -5.27 23.54
N ARG A 599 3.75 -6.06 24.46
CA ARG A 599 3.13 -7.34 24.90
C ARG A 599 1.77 -7.18 25.58
N ARG A 600 1.44 -5.97 26.06
CA ARG A 600 0.15 -5.64 26.70
C ARG A 600 -0.74 -4.74 25.85
N SER A 601 -0.27 -4.38 24.65
CA SER A 601 -1.00 -3.53 23.73
C SER A 601 -2.18 -4.29 23.12
N GLN A 602 -3.09 -3.54 22.50
CA GLN A 602 -4.23 -4.07 21.75
C GLN A 602 -3.79 -4.88 20.52
N PHE A 603 -2.55 -4.67 20.03
CA PHE A 603 -1.97 -5.45 18.93
C PHE A 603 -1.71 -6.92 19.31
N VAL A 604 -1.41 -7.17 20.60
CA VAL A 604 -1.02 -8.50 21.10
C VAL A 604 -2.10 -9.13 21.98
N GLN A 605 -2.78 -8.33 22.83
CA GLN A 605 -3.82 -8.80 23.74
C GLN A 605 -5.21 -8.66 23.12
N VAL A 606 -5.55 -9.59 22.25
CA VAL A 606 -6.75 -9.57 21.39
C VAL A 606 -8.07 -9.91 22.09
N ILE A 607 -8.04 -10.64 23.20
CA ILE A 607 -9.24 -11.22 23.84
C ILE A 607 -10.21 -10.14 24.37
N SER A 608 -9.74 -8.90 24.56
CA SER A 608 -10.56 -7.80 25.10
C SER A 608 -11.22 -6.90 24.05
N TYR A 609 -11.01 -7.13 22.74
CA TYR A 609 -11.46 -6.23 21.66
C TYR A 609 -12.20 -6.98 20.53
N GLY A 610 -12.94 -6.26 19.69
CA GLY A 610 -13.54 -6.82 18.47
C GLY A 610 -12.46 -7.14 17.44
N HIS A 611 -12.65 -8.20 16.64
CA HIS A 611 -11.65 -8.61 15.63
C HIS A 611 -11.44 -7.57 14.54
N GLN A 612 -12.48 -6.80 14.24
CA GLN A 612 -12.41 -5.64 13.35
C GLN A 612 -11.56 -4.50 13.90
N ASP A 613 -11.61 -4.25 15.21
CA ASP A 613 -10.75 -3.25 15.86
C ASP A 613 -9.28 -3.69 15.79
N GLN A 614 -9.00 -4.98 15.98
CA GLN A 614 -7.65 -5.50 15.79
C GLN A 614 -7.12 -5.26 14.38
N CYS A 615 -7.96 -5.41 13.35
CA CYS A 615 -7.55 -5.20 11.96
C CYS A 615 -7.24 -3.73 11.62
N LEU A 616 -7.79 -2.78 12.36
CA LEU A 616 -7.35 -1.37 12.32
C LEU A 616 -6.02 -1.15 13.02
N PHE A 617 -5.79 -1.88 14.12
CA PHE A 617 -4.67 -1.64 15.01
C PHE A 617 -3.41 -2.40 14.60
N ILE A 618 -3.48 -3.57 13.96
CA ILE A 618 -2.29 -4.24 13.41
C ILE A 618 -1.58 -3.23 12.50
N PRO A 619 -0.36 -2.76 12.81
CA PRO A 619 0.26 -1.65 12.08
C PRO A 619 0.60 -2.11 10.65
N PRO A 620 -0.22 -1.79 9.62
CA PRO A 620 0.10 -2.16 8.26
C PRO A 620 1.05 -1.10 7.68
N ASP A 621 0.97 0.12 8.19
CA ASP A 621 1.48 1.35 7.59
C ASP A 621 2.55 2.01 8.43
#